data_AF-A0A7U9N6M0-F1
#
_entry.id   AF-A0A7U9N6M0-F1
#
_cell.length_a   1.000
_cell.length_b   1.000
_cell.length_c   1.000
_cell.angle_alpha   90.00
_cell.angle_beta   90.00
_cell.angle_gamma   90.00
#
_symmetry.space_group_name_H-M   'P 1'
#
loop_
_entity.id
_entity.type
_entity.pdbx_description
1 polymer ?
#
loop_
_entity_poly.entity_id
_entity_poly.type
_entity_poly.pdbx_seq_one_letter_code
_entity_poly.pdbx_strand_id
1 'polypeptide(L)'
;MADELFEAGKEVKRSFLGVAEASRKGDGMDETVYVQCVQILKNLNVLYQTIETGGERFDLAIEELTNRASDLSDRAGEDEFVSMFVSVLDGMLMNTIKFRQRYCLIRRNDGIPGLASHIITNLGQIAASLDQGYIPVIDTIHADNIMTDLSRQYAVNAWELYFGQPIISFSQVAREDKEVKVLEGIPGFMPSYDMDCLMNPRLMAFWRGIMKKYMPVSKTLYDSVRECLDRLPFGNGEKVLGVLCRGTDYTNIRPFNHPVQPPLKEVLEKAEEFMQQYRCDYCYLATEDQEILQAFQKRFKDKLLTTQEIYYAPDLADTINDANRRRSIDLHQKNMEYLTALTVLSKCGYFIGGRTSGTVVSLLLSEGFAAEYIWDCGRYGIDDVLTLKSYIC
;
A
#
# COMPACT_ATOMS: atom_id res chain seq x y z
N MET A 1 -17.44 26.01 -12.61
CA MET A 1 -16.04 26.19 -13.04
C MET A 1 -15.08 25.19 -12.42
N ALA A 2 -14.68 25.27 -11.13
CA ALA A 2 -13.67 24.35 -10.57
C ALA A 2 -14.10 22.86 -10.62
N ASP A 3 -15.39 22.56 -10.42
CA ASP A 3 -15.92 21.20 -10.57
C ASP A 3 -15.88 20.70 -12.01
N GLU A 4 -16.29 21.54 -12.96
CA GLU A 4 -16.23 21.20 -14.39
C GLU A 4 -14.79 20.98 -14.84
N LEU A 5 -13.83 21.76 -14.34
CA LEU A 5 -12.40 21.60 -14.63
C LEU A 5 -11.82 20.32 -14.05
N PHE A 6 -12.28 19.90 -12.88
CA PHE A 6 -11.90 18.63 -12.28
C PHE A 6 -12.41 17.45 -13.12
N GLU A 7 -13.69 17.44 -13.47
CA GLU A 7 -14.28 16.39 -14.31
C GLU A 7 -13.67 16.36 -15.71
N ALA A 8 -13.44 17.52 -16.33
CA ALA A 8 -12.75 17.62 -17.61
C ALA A 8 -11.33 17.05 -17.53
N GLY A 9 -10.57 17.37 -16.47
CA GLY A 9 -9.23 16.83 -16.27
C GLY A 9 -9.23 15.30 -16.10
N LYS A 10 -10.20 14.75 -15.37
CA LYS A 10 -10.38 13.30 -15.22
C LYS A 10 -10.67 12.63 -16.56
N GLU A 11 -11.56 13.21 -17.36
CA GLU A 11 -11.93 12.64 -18.66
C GLU A 11 -10.77 12.69 -19.66
N VAL A 12 -9.99 13.78 -19.65
CA VAL A 12 -8.74 13.88 -20.42
C VAL A 12 -7.75 12.79 -19.98
N LYS A 13 -7.55 12.60 -18.67
CA LYS A 13 -6.65 11.55 -18.15
C LYS A 13 -7.11 10.15 -18.59
N ARG A 14 -8.41 9.83 -18.43
CA ARG A 14 -8.98 8.54 -18.82
C ARG A 14 -8.81 8.28 -20.31
N SER A 15 -9.19 9.27 -21.14
CA SER A 15 -9.07 9.17 -22.59
C SER A 15 -7.61 8.97 -23.02
N PHE A 16 -6.69 9.73 -22.44
CA PHE A 16 -5.26 9.61 -22.71
C PHE A 16 -4.70 8.23 -22.33
N LEU A 17 -5.07 7.69 -21.17
CA LEU A 17 -4.61 6.36 -20.75
C LEU A 17 -5.14 5.26 -21.69
N GLY A 18 -6.39 5.37 -22.15
CA GLY A 18 -6.95 4.45 -23.15
C GLY A 18 -6.20 4.52 -24.49
N VAL A 19 -5.85 5.73 -24.93
CA VAL A 19 -5.01 5.99 -26.11
C VAL A 19 -3.63 5.35 -25.95
N ALA A 20 -2.96 5.60 -24.82
CA ALA A 20 -1.63 5.05 -24.54
C ALA A 20 -1.64 3.51 -24.43
N GLU A 21 -2.68 2.91 -23.85
CA GLU A 21 -2.82 1.46 -23.80
C GLU A 21 -3.06 0.84 -25.18
N ALA A 22 -3.87 1.49 -26.02
CA ALA A 22 -4.09 1.06 -27.39
C ALA A 22 -2.80 1.12 -28.22
N SER A 23 -2.00 2.19 -28.08
CA SER A 23 -0.67 2.30 -28.69
C SER A 23 0.22 1.11 -28.33
N ARG A 24 0.30 0.77 -27.04
CA ARG A 24 1.11 -0.36 -26.54
C ARG A 24 0.71 -1.72 -27.12
N LYS A 25 -0.57 -1.91 -27.48
CA LYS A 25 -1.10 -3.18 -28.00
C LYS A 25 -1.02 -3.31 -29.54
N GLY A 26 -0.74 -2.22 -30.26
CA GLY A 26 -0.65 -2.17 -31.73
C GLY A 26 0.76 -1.87 -32.26
N ASP A 27 0.86 -1.56 -33.56
CA ASP A 27 2.12 -1.24 -34.27
C ASP A 27 2.66 0.19 -34.00
N GLY A 28 2.43 0.72 -32.79
CA GLY A 28 2.75 2.11 -32.44
C GLY A 28 1.69 3.10 -32.92
N MET A 29 1.50 4.19 -32.16
CA MET A 29 0.60 5.27 -32.55
C MET A 29 1.27 6.26 -33.50
N ASP A 30 0.47 6.83 -34.41
CA ASP A 30 0.86 7.98 -35.21
C ASP A 30 1.25 9.15 -34.25
N GLU A 31 2.45 9.70 -34.43
CA GLU A 31 3.00 10.82 -33.66
C GLU A 31 2.02 12.00 -33.55
N THR A 32 1.16 12.18 -34.56
CA THR A 32 0.13 13.22 -34.57
C THR A 32 -0.86 13.11 -33.42
N VAL A 33 -1.10 11.90 -32.87
CA VAL A 33 -2.01 11.68 -31.74
C VAL A 33 -1.43 12.26 -30.45
N TYR A 34 -0.15 12.04 -30.17
CA TYR A 34 0.49 12.59 -28.97
C TYR A 34 0.58 14.11 -29.02
N VAL A 35 0.85 14.69 -30.19
CA VAL A 35 0.80 16.15 -30.41
C VAL A 35 -0.61 16.71 -30.11
N GLN A 36 -1.66 16.02 -30.54
CA GLN A 36 -3.05 16.40 -30.22
C GLN A 36 -3.34 16.31 -28.71
N CYS A 37 -2.87 15.27 -28.03
CA CYS A 37 -3.00 15.15 -26.57
C CYS A 37 -2.32 16.32 -25.84
N VAL A 38 -1.11 16.73 -26.26
CA VAL A 38 -0.44 17.91 -25.69
C VAL A 38 -1.23 19.19 -25.97
N GLN A 39 -1.85 19.33 -27.14
CA GLN A 39 -2.69 20.49 -27.43
C GLN A 39 -3.94 20.55 -26.52
N ILE A 40 -4.58 19.41 -26.25
CA ILE A 40 -5.67 19.33 -25.27
C ILE A 40 -5.17 19.75 -23.88
N LEU A 41 -4.00 19.25 -23.46
CA LEU A 41 -3.39 19.60 -22.19
C LEU A 41 -3.07 21.10 -22.08
N LYS A 42 -2.57 21.73 -23.15
CA LYS A 42 -2.34 23.19 -23.22
C LYS A 42 -3.64 23.96 -23.02
N ASN A 43 -4.71 23.56 -23.71
CA ASN A 43 -6.01 24.21 -23.58
C ASN A 43 -6.55 24.06 -22.15
N LEU A 44 -6.39 22.86 -21.56
CA LEU A 44 -6.75 22.62 -20.17
C LEU A 44 -5.94 23.50 -19.22
N ASN A 45 -4.62 23.65 -19.44
CA ASN A 45 -3.76 24.52 -18.64
C ASN A 45 -4.24 25.98 -18.62
N VAL A 46 -4.61 26.52 -19.79
CA VAL A 46 -5.16 27.88 -19.90
C VAL A 46 -6.43 28.02 -19.05
N LEU A 47 -7.31 27.02 -19.10
CA LEU A 47 -8.52 27.03 -18.27
C LEU A 47 -8.19 26.91 -16.77
N TYR A 48 -7.23 26.07 -16.40
CA TYR A 48 -6.76 25.96 -15.02
C TYR A 48 -6.14 27.26 -14.50
N GLN A 49 -5.50 28.06 -15.36
CA GLN A 49 -4.97 29.38 -14.99
C GLN A 49 -6.09 30.40 -14.69
N THR A 50 -7.34 30.16 -15.10
CA THR A 50 -8.47 31.03 -14.76
C THR A 50 -8.93 30.87 -13.31
N ILE A 51 -8.60 29.75 -12.68
CA ILE A 51 -8.82 29.53 -11.24
C ILE A 51 -7.49 29.75 -10.51
N GLU A 52 -7.42 30.76 -9.64
CA GLU A 52 -6.23 31.06 -8.84
C GLU A 52 -6.03 30.00 -7.75
N THR A 53 -5.61 28.80 -8.15
CA THR A 53 -5.39 27.67 -7.25
C THR A 53 -4.18 27.86 -6.32
N GLY A 54 -3.32 28.84 -6.59
CA GLY A 54 -2.08 29.10 -5.85
C GLY A 54 -1.06 27.96 -5.91
N GLY A 55 -1.28 26.96 -6.77
CA GLY A 55 -0.43 25.78 -6.91
C GLY A 55 0.70 25.94 -7.93
N GLU A 56 1.43 24.84 -8.13
CA GLU A 56 2.51 24.76 -9.13
C GLU A 56 1.99 25.10 -10.54
N ARG A 57 2.83 25.80 -11.32
CA ARG A 57 2.56 26.08 -12.73
C ARG A 57 3.20 25.02 -13.60
N PHE A 58 2.47 24.54 -14.60
CA PHE A 58 2.90 23.44 -15.46
C PHE A 58 3.41 23.88 -16.84
N ASP A 59 3.61 25.19 -17.05
CA ASP A 59 3.97 25.75 -18.37
C ASP A 59 5.25 25.14 -18.94
N LEU A 60 6.31 25.03 -18.13
CA LEU A 60 7.59 24.43 -18.54
C LEU A 60 7.47 22.93 -18.83
N ALA A 61 6.73 22.18 -18.00
CA ALA A 61 6.53 20.75 -18.21
C ALA A 61 5.71 20.47 -19.47
N ILE A 62 4.73 21.33 -19.79
CA ILE A 62 3.94 21.25 -21.01
C ILE A 62 4.76 21.63 -22.25
N GLU A 63 5.68 22.59 -22.13
CA GLU A 63 6.64 22.89 -23.19
C GLU A 63 7.56 21.69 -23.45
N GLU A 64 8.08 21.04 -22.41
CA GLU A 64 8.87 19.81 -22.55
C GLU A 64 8.07 18.69 -23.22
N LEU A 65 6.81 18.47 -22.80
CA LEU A 65 5.91 17.52 -23.45
C LEU A 65 5.71 17.84 -24.94
N THR A 66 5.61 19.12 -25.30
CA THR A 66 5.47 19.55 -26.70
C THR A 66 6.68 19.14 -27.53
N ASN A 67 7.88 19.38 -27.00
CA ASN A 67 9.12 19.05 -27.69
C ASN A 67 9.25 17.54 -27.88
N ARG A 68 8.92 16.75 -26.85
CA ARG A 68 9.01 15.29 -26.90
C ARG A 68 7.94 14.65 -27.79
N ALA A 69 6.72 15.20 -27.84
CA ALA A 69 5.65 14.65 -28.66
C ALA A 69 5.98 14.64 -30.16
N SER A 70 6.90 15.48 -30.60
CA SER A 70 7.32 15.61 -32.01
C SER A 70 8.54 14.73 -32.36
N ASP A 71 9.08 13.98 -31.41
CA ASP A 71 10.31 13.19 -31.55
C ASP A 71 10.25 11.92 -30.69
N LEU A 72 9.18 11.12 -30.88
CA LEU A 72 9.00 9.84 -30.19
C LEU A 72 9.63 8.72 -31.02
N SER A 73 10.95 8.62 -30.93
CA SER A 73 11.75 7.71 -31.77
C SER A 73 11.75 6.25 -31.33
N ASP A 74 11.37 5.96 -30.08
CA ASP A 74 11.29 4.60 -29.54
C ASP A 74 10.28 4.44 -28.38
N ARG A 75 10.08 3.18 -27.96
CA ARG A 75 9.16 2.81 -26.88
C ARG A 75 9.55 3.42 -25.52
N ALA A 76 10.84 3.61 -25.26
CA ALA A 76 11.28 4.19 -23.99
C ALA A 76 10.90 5.67 -23.93
N GLY A 77 11.04 6.39 -25.04
CA GLY A 77 10.55 7.75 -25.22
C GLY A 77 9.03 7.85 -25.06
N GLU A 78 8.26 6.91 -25.62
CA GLU A 78 6.80 6.85 -25.41
C GLU A 78 6.43 6.64 -23.93
N ASP A 79 7.08 5.70 -23.23
CA ASP A 79 6.83 5.44 -21.81
C ASP A 79 7.17 6.67 -20.93
N GLU A 80 8.27 7.35 -21.22
CA GLU A 80 8.67 8.59 -20.54
C GLU A 80 7.65 9.71 -20.80
N PHE A 81 7.21 9.87 -22.05
CA PHE A 81 6.18 10.84 -22.44
C PHE A 81 4.87 10.59 -21.70
N VAL A 82 4.38 9.34 -21.70
CA VAL A 82 3.13 8.95 -21.01
C VAL A 82 3.24 9.23 -19.52
N SER A 83 4.37 8.88 -18.90
CA SER A 83 4.62 9.15 -17.48
C SER A 83 4.58 10.65 -17.16
N MET A 84 5.26 11.46 -17.97
CA MET A 84 5.30 12.91 -17.78
C MET A 84 3.92 13.56 -18.00
N PHE A 85 3.18 13.14 -19.03
CA PHE A 85 1.84 13.65 -19.31
C PHE A 85 0.86 13.39 -18.16
N VAL A 86 0.87 12.15 -17.64
CA VAL A 86 0.06 11.77 -16.48
C VAL A 86 0.48 12.56 -15.23
N SER A 87 1.78 12.77 -15.02
CA SER A 87 2.29 13.55 -13.88
C SER A 87 1.78 15.00 -13.90
N VAL A 88 1.81 15.67 -15.05
CA VAL A 88 1.27 17.03 -15.21
C VAL A 88 -0.23 17.06 -14.91
N LEU A 89 -1.01 16.14 -15.47
CA LEU A 89 -2.44 16.06 -15.21
C LEU A 89 -2.76 15.78 -13.73
N ASP A 90 -2.00 14.92 -13.08
CA ASP A 90 -2.16 14.63 -11.65
C ASP A 90 -1.83 15.85 -10.78
N GLY A 91 -0.83 16.64 -11.17
CA GLY A 91 -0.53 17.92 -10.55
C GLY A 91 -1.68 18.92 -10.68
N MET A 92 -2.24 19.05 -11.88
CA MET A 92 -3.41 19.89 -12.15
C MET A 92 -4.61 19.47 -11.30
N LEU A 93 -5.01 18.21 -11.38
CA LEU A 93 -6.13 17.65 -10.61
C LEU A 93 -5.94 17.90 -9.11
N MET A 94 -4.72 17.70 -8.59
CA MET A 94 -4.39 17.96 -7.20
C MET A 94 -4.53 19.44 -6.81
N ASN A 95 -4.11 20.37 -7.67
CA ASN A 95 -4.31 21.80 -7.44
C ASN A 95 -5.81 22.13 -7.35
N THR A 96 -6.65 21.56 -8.22
CA THR A 96 -8.10 21.76 -8.15
C THR A 96 -8.72 21.11 -6.91
N ILE A 97 -8.28 19.92 -6.49
CA ILE A 97 -8.70 19.29 -5.23
C ILE A 97 -8.42 20.22 -4.04
N LYS A 98 -7.18 20.75 -3.95
CA LYS A 98 -6.78 21.68 -2.89
C LYS A 98 -7.56 22.98 -2.91
N PHE A 99 -7.84 23.52 -4.10
CA PHE A 99 -8.60 24.76 -4.27
C PHE A 99 -10.05 24.62 -3.82
N ARG A 100 -10.71 23.50 -4.15
CA ARG A 100 -12.13 23.28 -3.76
C ARG A 100 -12.32 23.05 -2.27
N GLN A 101 -11.29 22.62 -1.55
CA GLN A 101 -11.31 22.42 -0.09
C GLN A 101 -12.49 21.55 0.41
N ARG A 102 -12.84 20.51 -0.35
CA ARG A 102 -13.79 19.48 0.08
C ARG A 102 -13.04 18.36 0.79
N TYR A 103 -13.56 17.88 1.92
CA TYR A 103 -12.88 16.87 2.72
C TYR A 103 -13.62 15.55 2.75
N CYS A 104 -12.85 14.48 2.82
CA CYS A 104 -13.37 13.15 3.06
C CYS A 104 -12.75 12.57 4.33
N LEU A 105 -13.58 12.41 5.37
CA LEU A 105 -13.19 11.74 6.62
C LEU A 105 -13.29 10.23 6.43
N ILE A 106 -12.16 9.53 6.56
CA ILE A 106 -12.08 8.08 6.46
C ILE A 106 -12.21 7.50 7.88
N ARG A 107 -13.31 6.80 8.14
CA ARG A 107 -13.67 6.22 9.44
C ARG A 107 -14.05 4.75 9.29
N ARG A 108 -13.08 3.86 9.46
CA ARG A 108 -13.37 2.43 9.49
C ARG A 108 -13.81 2.02 10.89
N ASN A 109 -15.11 1.82 11.09
CA ASN A 109 -15.70 1.34 12.35
C ASN A 109 -15.68 -0.19 12.39
N ASP A 110 -14.52 -0.78 12.66
CA ASP A 110 -14.33 -2.23 12.70
C ASP A 110 -13.19 -2.62 13.65
N GLY A 111 -13.53 -3.24 14.78
CA GLY A 111 -12.60 -3.68 15.83
C GLY A 111 -12.09 -5.11 15.69
N ILE A 112 -12.57 -5.87 14.70
CA ILE A 112 -12.17 -7.26 14.49
C ILE A 112 -10.81 -7.38 13.78
N PRO A 113 -10.56 -6.71 12.64
CA PRO A 113 -9.37 -6.94 11.84
C PRO A 113 -8.16 -6.18 12.39
N GLY A 114 -6.97 -6.75 12.17
CA GLY A 114 -5.70 -6.16 12.59
C GLY A 114 -5.25 -4.95 11.75
N LEU A 115 -4.16 -4.32 12.20
CA LEU A 115 -3.62 -3.07 11.65
C LEU A 115 -3.34 -3.10 10.14
N ALA A 116 -2.81 -4.20 9.61
CA ALA A 116 -2.55 -4.33 8.18
C ALA A 116 -3.83 -4.24 7.33
N SER A 117 -4.97 -4.71 7.84
CA SER A 117 -6.25 -4.54 7.15
C SER A 117 -6.66 -3.07 7.11
N HIS A 118 -6.47 -2.34 8.20
CA HIS A 118 -6.76 -0.89 8.27
C HIS A 118 -5.89 -0.09 7.29
N ILE A 119 -4.60 -0.43 7.18
CA ILE A 119 -3.67 0.18 6.21
C ILE A 119 -4.19 0.00 4.78
N ILE A 120 -4.53 -1.23 4.40
CA ILE A 120 -5.04 -1.57 3.07
C ILE A 120 -6.34 -0.83 2.74
N THR A 121 -7.30 -0.83 3.66
CA THR A 121 -8.59 -0.17 3.43
C THR A 121 -8.46 1.34 3.40
N ASN A 122 -7.63 1.92 4.27
CA ASN A 122 -7.40 3.36 4.28
C ASN A 122 -6.72 3.80 2.97
N LEU A 123 -5.77 3.01 2.44
CA LEU A 123 -5.15 3.27 1.15
C LEU A 123 -6.18 3.28 0.00
N GLY A 124 -7.10 2.32 -0.01
CA GLY A 124 -8.21 2.30 -0.98
C GLY A 124 -9.14 3.50 -0.84
N GLN A 125 -9.49 3.89 0.40
CA GLN A 125 -10.34 5.05 0.67
C GLN A 125 -9.64 6.38 0.32
N ILE A 126 -8.33 6.48 0.51
CA ILE A 126 -7.52 7.62 0.05
C ILE A 126 -7.64 7.75 -1.47
N ALA A 127 -7.42 6.66 -2.22
CA ALA A 127 -7.53 6.67 -3.67
C ALA A 127 -8.95 7.04 -4.13
N ALA A 128 -9.98 6.47 -3.51
CA ALA A 128 -11.38 6.77 -3.82
C ALA A 128 -11.75 8.23 -3.53
N SER A 129 -11.21 8.81 -2.44
CA SER A 129 -11.43 10.21 -2.08
C SER A 129 -10.82 11.15 -3.12
N LEU A 130 -9.58 10.87 -3.52
CA LEU A 130 -8.86 11.65 -4.54
C LEU A 130 -9.55 11.56 -5.91
N ASP A 131 -10.01 10.37 -6.31
CA ASP A 131 -10.76 10.21 -7.56
C ASP A 131 -12.07 10.99 -7.56
N GLN A 132 -12.76 11.06 -6.42
CA GLN A 132 -13.96 11.89 -6.24
C GLN A 132 -13.64 13.37 -6.00
N GLY A 133 -12.36 13.71 -5.91
CA GLY A 133 -11.94 15.10 -5.82
C GLY A 133 -11.95 15.71 -4.43
N TYR A 134 -11.99 14.88 -3.39
CA TYR A 134 -11.91 15.26 -1.99
C TYR A 134 -10.48 15.13 -1.47
N ILE A 135 -10.15 15.95 -0.47
CA ILE A 135 -8.94 15.84 0.34
C ILE A 135 -9.18 14.77 1.41
N PRO A 136 -8.50 13.60 1.36
CA PRO A 136 -8.69 12.54 2.35
C PRO A 136 -8.03 12.89 3.67
N VAL A 137 -8.74 12.58 4.77
CA VAL A 137 -8.25 12.71 6.14
C VAL A 137 -8.71 11.50 6.94
N ILE A 138 -7.76 10.81 7.59
CA ILE A 138 -8.05 9.63 8.38
C ILE A 138 -8.44 10.07 9.79
N ASP A 139 -9.57 9.58 10.29
CA ASP A 139 -10.09 9.94 11.61
C ASP A 139 -10.24 8.69 12.48
N THR A 140 -9.28 8.46 13.37
CA THR A 140 -9.36 7.40 14.38
C THR A 140 -9.88 7.90 15.73
N ILE A 141 -10.06 9.23 15.90
CA ILE A 141 -10.56 9.82 17.15
C ILE A 141 -12.04 9.49 17.32
N HIS A 142 -12.80 9.61 16.21
CA HIS A 142 -14.24 9.37 16.19
C HIS A 142 -14.63 8.01 15.62
N ALA A 143 -13.66 7.21 15.17
CA ALA A 143 -13.92 5.85 14.72
C ALA A 143 -13.96 4.87 15.90
N ASP A 144 -14.75 3.81 15.75
CA ASP A 144 -14.82 2.69 16.69
C ASP A 144 -14.10 1.46 16.11
N ASN A 145 -12.80 1.31 16.43
CA ASN A 145 -11.94 0.28 15.90
C ASN A 145 -10.74 -0.04 16.81
N ILE A 146 -9.81 -0.86 16.33
CA ILE A 146 -8.61 -1.32 17.09
C ILE A 146 -7.67 -0.18 17.56
N MET A 147 -7.82 1.03 17.03
CA MET A 147 -7.03 2.21 17.38
C MET A 147 -7.77 3.21 18.29
N THR A 148 -9.03 2.93 18.65
CA THR A 148 -9.85 3.84 19.48
C THR A 148 -9.24 4.03 20.86
N ASP A 149 -8.82 2.96 21.54
CA ASP A 149 -8.23 3.07 22.87
C ASP A 149 -6.87 3.78 22.84
N LEU A 150 -6.07 3.59 21.79
CA LEU A 150 -4.84 4.36 21.58
C LEU A 150 -5.14 5.85 21.41
N SER A 151 -6.17 6.20 20.63
CA SER A 151 -6.52 7.60 20.40
C SER A 151 -6.92 8.28 21.72
N ARG A 152 -7.64 7.56 22.60
CA ARG A 152 -8.02 8.03 23.94
C ARG A 152 -6.81 8.13 24.88
N GLN A 153 -5.98 7.09 24.94
CA GLN A 153 -4.82 7.00 25.83
C GLN A 153 -3.81 8.11 25.55
N TYR A 154 -3.50 8.36 24.27
CA TYR A 154 -2.52 9.34 23.86
C TYR A 154 -3.12 10.73 23.58
N ALA A 155 -4.45 10.87 23.59
CA ALA A 155 -5.17 12.09 23.23
C ALA A 155 -4.77 12.65 21.85
N VAL A 156 -4.56 11.76 20.88
CA VAL A 156 -4.18 12.09 19.49
C VAL A 156 -4.97 11.23 18.51
N ASN A 157 -4.88 11.55 17.21
CA ASN A 157 -5.29 10.62 16.17
C ASN A 157 -4.29 9.47 16.11
N ALA A 158 -4.66 8.28 16.57
CA ALA A 158 -3.77 7.12 16.66
C ALA A 158 -3.18 6.66 15.32
N TRP A 159 -3.78 7.00 14.18
CA TRP A 159 -3.13 6.81 12.88
C TRP A 159 -1.75 7.50 12.82
N GLU A 160 -1.68 8.71 13.38
CA GLU A 160 -0.50 9.58 13.39
C GLU A 160 0.64 9.08 14.28
N LEU A 161 0.40 8.05 15.10
CA LEU A 161 1.46 7.33 15.81
C LEU A 161 2.34 6.53 14.82
N TYR A 162 1.76 6.06 13.71
CA TYR A 162 2.41 5.15 12.76
C TYR A 162 2.64 5.78 11.38
N PHE A 163 1.71 6.62 10.91
CA PHE A 163 1.72 7.22 9.59
C PHE A 163 1.23 8.67 9.63
N GLY A 164 1.79 9.57 8.83
CA GLY A 164 1.24 10.91 8.66
C GLY A 164 -0.11 10.91 7.94
N GLN A 165 -0.83 12.02 8.05
CA GLN A 165 -2.05 12.26 7.28
C GLN A 165 -1.75 12.41 5.79
N PRO A 166 -2.71 12.08 4.90
CA PRO A 166 -2.47 12.07 3.45
C PRO A 166 -2.06 13.41 2.86
N ILE A 167 -2.68 14.51 3.29
CA ILE A 167 -2.45 15.84 2.74
C ILE A 167 -2.45 16.91 3.83
N ILE A 168 -3.47 16.92 4.69
CA ILE A 168 -3.67 17.93 5.74
C ILE A 168 -3.86 17.26 7.10
N SER A 169 -3.60 17.97 8.20
CA SER A 169 -3.82 17.42 9.54
C SER A 169 -5.31 17.31 9.85
N PHE A 170 -5.67 16.37 10.73
CA PHE A 170 -7.06 16.23 11.19
C PHE A 170 -7.61 17.51 11.82
N SER A 171 -6.78 18.23 12.59
CA SER A 171 -7.14 19.48 13.25
C SER A 171 -7.48 20.64 12.29
N GLN A 172 -7.06 20.57 11.03
CA GLN A 172 -7.42 21.57 10.01
C GLN A 172 -8.86 21.38 9.51
N VAL A 173 -9.39 20.15 9.52
CA VAL A 173 -10.76 19.88 9.08
C VAL A 173 -11.80 20.38 10.09
N ALA A 174 -11.53 20.21 11.39
CA ALA A 174 -12.49 20.49 12.47
C ALA A 174 -12.82 21.98 12.69
N ARG A 175 -12.15 22.90 11.97
CA ARG A 175 -12.24 24.35 12.21
C ARG A 175 -13.20 25.07 11.26
N GLU A 176 -13.78 24.40 10.27
CA GLU A 176 -14.43 25.08 9.15
C GLU A 176 -15.78 24.46 8.77
N ASP A 177 -16.78 25.31 8.42
CA ASP A 177 -18.07 24.93 7.81
C ASP A 177 -17.86 24.49 6.35
N LYS A 178 -17.11 23.41 6.16
CA LYS A 178 -16.75 22.88 4.84
C LYS A 178 -17.53 21.62 4.50
N GLU A 179 -17.64 21.34 3.22
CA GLU A 179 -18.26 20.11 2.73
C GLU A 179 -17.43 18.90 3.19
N VAL A 180 -18.02 18.09 4.06
CA VAL A 180 -17.41 16.90 4.62
C VAL A 180 -18.22 15.68 4.21
N LYS A 181 -17.58 14.79 3.45
CA LYS A 181 -18.05 13.42 3.24
C LYS A 181 -17.43 12.52 4.30
N VAL A 182 -18.19 11.56 4.80
CA VAL A 182 -17.65 10.49 5.65
C VAL A 182 -17.67 9.19 4.86
N LEU A 183 -16.53 8.53 4.77
CA LEU A 183 -16.40 7.19 4.21
C LEU A 183 -16.24 6.20 5.33
N GLU A 184 -17.24 5.33 5.47
CA GLU A 184 -17.27 4.25 6.43
C GLU A 184 -17.08 2.91 5.73
N GLY A 185 -16.45 1.97 6.43
CA GLY A 185 -16.31 0.58 5.97
C GLY A 185 -15.21 0.33 4.94
N ILE A 186 -15.35 -0.78 4.23
CA ILE A 186 -14.34 -1.35 3.32
C ILE A 186 -14.60 -0.86 1.88
N PRO A 187 -13.62 -0.23 1.21
CA PRO A 187 -13.78 0.21 -0.17
C PRO A 187 -13.85 -0.99 -1.14
N GLY A 188 -14.60 -0.82 -2.24
CA GLY A 188 -14.71 -1.84 -3.28
C GLY A 188 -13.42 -2.04 -4.11
N PHE A 189 -12.54 -1.03 -4.13
CA PHE A 189 -11.24 -1.08 -4.80
C PHE A 189 -10.12 -0.73 -3.80
N MET A 190 -9.27 -1.70 -3.51
CA MET A 190 -8.13 -1.62 -2.60
C MET A 190 -7.12 -2.72 -2.95
N PRO A 191 -5.85 -2.62 -2.52
CA PRO A 191 -4.92 -3.74 -2.69
C PRO A 191 -5.40 -4.92 -1.83
N SER A 192 -5.72 -6.05 -2.45
CA SER A 192 -6.22 -7.22 -1.72
C SER A 192 -5.18 -8.32 -1.66
N TYR A 193 -5.42 -9.30 -0.80
CA TYR A 193 -4.64 -10.54 -0.76
C TYR A 193 -5.16 -11.57 -1.79
N ASP A 194 -5.94 -11.15 -2.79
CA ASP A 194 -6.30 -12.00 -3.92
C ASP A 194 -5.12 -12.11 -4.88
N MET A 195 -4.96 -13.27 -5.51
CA MET A 195 -3.82 -13.51 -6.42
C MET A 195 -3.79 -12.57 -7.62
N ASP A 196 -4.95 -12.12 -8.10
CA ASP A 196 -5.05 -11.10 -9.16
C ASP A 196 -4.43 -9.75 -8.74
N CYS A 197 -4.43 -9.44 -7.45
CA CYS A 197 -3.75 -8.26 -6.93
C CYS A 197 -2.29 -8.55 -6.62
N LEU A 198 -2.00 -9.67 -5.94
CA LEU A 198 -0.65 -10.01 -5.49
C LEU A 198 0.31 -10.28 -6.64
N MET A 199 -0.16 -10.93 -7.72
CA MET A 199 0.64 -11.31 -8.88
C MET A 199 0.61 -10.28 -10.02
N ASN A 200 -0.08 -9.14 -9.83
CA ASN A 200 -0.17 -8.11 -10.85
C ASN A 200 0.83 -6.98 -10.55
N PRO A 201 2.00 -6.95 -11.22
CA PRO A 201 3.04 -5.98 -10.92
C PRO A 201 2.60 -4.54 -11.21
N ARG A 202 1.72 -4.31 -12.19
CA ARG A 202 1.21 -2.96 -12.51
C ARG A 202 0.27 -2.46 -11.43
N LEU A 203 -0.65 -3.31 -10.97
CA LEU A 203 -1.58 -2.95 -9.90
C LEU A 203 -0.83 -2.73 -8.58
N MET A 204 0.17 -3.57 -8.27
CA MET A 204 0.99 -3.37 -7.07
C MET A 204 1.84 -2.08 -7.17
N ALA A 205 2.43 -1.79 -8.33
CA ALA A 205 3.15 -0.53 -8.55
C ALA A 205 2.25 0.70 -8.39
N PHE A 206 1.01 0.64 -8.89
CA PHE A 206 0.00 1.68 -8.67
C PHE A 206 -0.23 1.92 -7.17
N TRP A 207 -0.51 0.87 -6.39
CA TRP A 207 -0.76 1.01 -4.96
C TRP A 207 0.46 1.47 -4.16
N ARG A 208 1.67 0.99 -4.52
CA ARG A 208 2.94 1.50 -3.96
C ARG A 208 3.08 3.00 -4.18
N GLY A 209 2.77 3.49 -5.39
CA GLY A 209 2.81 4.91 -5.72
C GLY A 209 1.88 5.75 -4.85
N ILE A 210 0.64 5.30 -4.66
CA ILE A 210 -0.32 5.97 -3.77
C ILE A 210 0.17 5.95 -2.33
N MET A 211 0.63 4.79 -1.82
CA MET A 211 1.11 4.67 -0.44
C MET A 211 2.31 5.58 -0.18
N LYS A 212 3.30 5.58 -1.08
CA LYS A 212 4.50 6.43 -0.99
C LYS A 212 4.16 7.92 -0.94
N LYS A 213 3.15 8.34 -1.69
CA LYS A 213 2.75 9.75 -1.80
C LYS A 213 1.84 10.22 -0.67
N TYR A 214 0.95 9.37 -0.18
CA TYR A 214 -0.16 9.76 0.69
C TYR A 214 -0.19 9.04 2.05
N MET A 215 0.79 8.20 2.34
CA MET A 215 0.92 7.53 3.65
C MET A 215 2.38 7.56 4.13
N PRO A 216 2.93 8.76 4.40
CA PRO A 216 4.29 8.86 4.92
C PRO A 216 4.38 8.15 6.27
N VAL A 217 5.46 7.41 6.52
CA VAL A 217 5.67 6.76 7.83
C VAL A 217 5.98 7.81 8.91
N SER A 218 5.55 7.57 10.15
CA SER A 218 5.89 8.46 11.26
C SER A 218 7.40 8.45 11.53
N LYS A 219 7.92 9.54 12.11
CA LYS A 219 9.34 9.61 12.50
C LYS A 219 9.73 8.47 13.44
N THR A 220 8.85 8.12 14.37
CA THR A 220 9.06 7.03 15.33
C THR A 220 9.19 5.68 14.63
N LEU A 221 8.31 5.39 13.67
CA LEU A 221 8.39 4.15 12.88
C LEU A 221 9.64 4.13 12.01
N TYR A 222 9.96 5.24 11.36
CA TYR A 222 11.18 5.39 10.57
C TYR A 222 12.44 5.12 11.41
N ASP A 223 12.55 5.73 12.59
CA ASP A 223 13.71 5.57 13.47
C ASP A 223 13.83 4.12 13.98
N SER A 224 12.70 3.49 14.35
CA SER A 224 12.67 2.07 14.78
C SER A 224 13.13 1.13 13.66
N VAL A 225 12.63 1.33 12.44
CA VAL A 225 13.05 0.52 11.28
C VAL A 225 14.53 0.73 10.98
N ARG A 226 15.02 1.98 10.98
CA ARG A 226 16.44 2.26 10.77
C ARG A 226 17.31 1.55 11.80
N GLU A 227 16.98 1.64 13.08
CA GLU A 227 17.74 0.99 14.15
C GLU A 227 17.75 -0.54 14.02
N CYS A 228 16.68 -1.15 13.53
CA CYS A 228 16.65 -2.58 13.21
C CYS A 228 17.55 -2.89 12.01
N LEU A 229 17.46 -2.12 10.92
CA LEU A 229 18.27 -2.34 9.72
C LEU A 229 19.77 -2.18 10.03
N ASP A 230 20.17 -1.20 10.84
CA ASP A 230 21.56 -0.95 11.24
C ASP A 230 22.17 -2.12 12.06
N ARG A 231 21.32 -2.90 12.75
CA ARG A 231 21.73 -4.07 13.55
C ARG A 231 21.74 -5.37 12.76
N LEU A 232 21.07 -5.40 11.63
CA LEU A 232 20.95 -6.56 10.76
C LEU A 232 21.97 -6.45 9.62
N PRO A 233 22.34 -7.55 8.95
CA PRO A 233 23.30 -7.52 7.84
C PRO A 233 22.69 -6.92 6.54
N PHE A 234 21.75 -5.98 6.64
CA PHE A 234 21.21 -5.30 5.46
C PHE A 234 22.20 -4.25 5.00
N GLY A 235 22.61 -4.32 3.73
CA GLY A 235 23.42 -3.28 3.09
C GLY A 235 24.91 -3.60 2.90
N ASN A 236 25.43 -4.75 3.35
CA ASN A 236 26.80 -5.18 3.00
C ASN A 236 26.83 -6.14 1.80
N GLY A 237 25.78 -6.10 0.97
CA GLY A 237 25.61 -6.94 -0.21
C GLY A 237 25.04 -8.33 0.05
N GLU A 238 24.71 -8.64 1.31
CA GLU A 238 24.11 -9.92 1.69
C GLU A 238 22.71 -10.10 1.12
N LYS A 239 22.43 -11.33 0.71
CA LYS A 239 21.15 -11.73 0.16
C LYS A 239 20.28 -12.29 1.26
N VAL A 240 19.21 -11.56 1.59
CA VAL A 240 18.28 -11.96 2.64
C VAL A 240 16.97 -12.46 2.02
N LEU A 241 16.57 -13.67 2.39
CA LEU A 241 15.23 -14.20 2.14
C LEU A 241 14.29 -13.71 3.24
N GLY A 242 13.24 -12.99 2.87
CA GLY A 242 12.14 -12.65 3.75
C GLY A 242 11.08 -13.76 3.78
N VAL A 243 10.63 -14.13 4.98
CA VAL A 243 9.56 -15.11 5.18
C VAL A 243 8.48 -14.51 6.07
N LEU A 244 7.24 -14.44 5.58
CA LEU A 244 6.07 -14.12 6.39
C LEU A 244 5.26 -15.38 6.69
N CYS A 245 5.18 -15.73 7.96
CA CYS A 245 4.36 -16.82 8.44
C CYS A 245 3.29 -16.28 9.38
N ARG A 246 2.03 -16.63 9.11
CA ARG A 246 0.90 -16.34 10.00
C ARG A 246 0.43 -17.63 10.68
N GLY A 247 0.30 -17.62 12.00
CA GLY A 247 -0.10 -18.78 12.81
C GLY A 247 -1.19 -18.42 13.82
N THR A 248 -1.14 -19.04 14.99
CA THR A 248 -2.01 -18.76 16.16
C THR A 248 -3.51 -18.72 15.83
N ASP A 249 -4.21 -17.63 16.14
CA ASP A 249 -5.65 -17.47 15.95
C ASP A 249 -6.09 -17.74 14.51
N TYR A 250 -5.26 -17.40 13.54
CA TYR A 250 -5.54 -17.53 12.12
C TYR A 250 -5.62 -19.00 11.67
N THR A 251 -4.80 -19.88 12.27
CA THR A 251 -4.78 -21.32 11.98
C THR A 251 -5.65 -22.13 12.94
N ASN A 252 -5.84 -21.64 14.17
CA ASN A 252 -6.61 -22.31 15.21
C ASN A 252 -8.11 -22.02 15.09
N ILE A 253 -8.48 -20.73 15.01
CA ILE A 253 -9.88 -20.30 14.97
C ILE A 253 -10.45 -20.45 13.55
N ARG A 254 -9.58 -20.41 12.53
CA ARG A 254 -9.94 -20.57 11.10
C ARG A 254 -11.08 -19.61 10.71
N PRO A 255 -10.85 -18.30 10.84
CA PRO A 255 -11.92 -17.33 10.63
C PRO A 255 -12.49 -17.47 9.22
N PHE A 256 -13.83 -17.52 9.12
CA PHE A 256 -14.53 -17.73 7.86
C PHE A 256 -14.06 -16.74 6.79
N ASN A 257 -13.94 -17.22 5.54
CA ASN A 257 -13.50 -16.46 4.37
C ASN A 257 -12.05 -15.90 4.46
N HIS A 258 -11.27 -16.24 5.47
CA HIS A 258 -9.85 -15.88 5.51
C HIS A 258 -9.01 -16.91 4.74
N PRO A 259 -7.93 -16.48 4.06
CA PRO A 259 -7.01 -17.40 3.41
C PRO A 259 -6.50 -18.51 4.32
N VAL A 260 -6.40 -19.73 3.81
CA VAL A 260 -5.70 -20.81 4.49
C VAL A 260 -4.19 -20.57 4.41
N GLN A 261 -3.47 -20.81 5.50
CA GLN A 261 -2.01 -20.69 5.53
C GLN A 261 -1.35 -22.03 5.17
N PRO A 262 -0.20 -22.02 4.48
CA PRO A 262 0.51 -23.24 4.14
C PRO A 262 1.01 -23.99 5.38
N PRO A 263 1.12 -25.33 5.34
CA PRO A 263 1.71 -26.10 6.43
C PRO A 263 3.16 -25.66 6.70
N LEU A 264 3.52 -25.51 7.99
CA LEU A 264 4.86 -25.07 8.40
C LEU A 264 6.00 -25.88 7.75
N LYS A 265 5.80 -27.19 7.58
CA LYS A 265 6.76 -28.06 6.90
C LYS A 265 7.05 -27.60 5.46
N GLU A 266 6.02 -27.30 4.69
CA GLU A 266 6.15 -26.84 3.30
C GLU A 266 6.83 -25.47 3.24
N VAL A 267 6.54 -24.58 4.21
CA VAL A 267 7.20 -23.28 4.28
C VAL A 267 8.70 -23.42 4.56
N LEU A 268 9.08 -24.30 5.49
CA LEU A 268 10.49 -24.57 5.79
C LEU A 268 11.24 -25.17 4.59
N GLU A 269 10.61 -26.10 3.88
CA GLU A 269 11.18 -26.71 2.66
C GLU A 269 11.34 -25.67 1.55
N LYS A 270 10.34 -24.82 1.31
CA LYS A 270 10.42 -23.74 0.32
C LYS A 270 11.45 -22.66 0.70
N ALA A 271 11.56 -22.33 1.99
CA ALA A 271 12.58 -21.41 2.49
C ALA A 271 13.99 -21.95 2.23
N GLU A 272 14.22 -23.23 2.50
CA GLU A 272 15.49 -23.89 2.23
C GLU A 272 15.81 -23.95 0.73
N GLU A 273 14.83 -24.25 -0.11
CA GLU A 273 14.93 -24.17 -1.57
C GLU A 273 15.33 -22.77 -2.04
N PHE A 274 14.64 -21.71 -1.59
CA PHE A 274 14.96 -20.33 -1.96
C PHE A 274 16.35 -19.91 -1.49
N MET A 275 16.71 -20.24 -0.25
CA MET A 275 18.03 -19.96 0.30
C MET A 275 19.14 -20.59 -0.56
N GLN A 276 18.94 -21.83 -1.02
CA GLN A 276 19.90 -22.53 -1.89
C GLN A 276 19.91 -21.98 -3.32
N GLN A 277 18.74 -21.84 -3.93
CA GLN A 277 18.58 -21.40 -5.33
C GLN A 277 19.15 -20.01 -5.55
N TYR A 278 18.86 -19.07 -4.65
CA TYR A 278 19.29 -17.67 -4.79
C TYR A 278 20.58 -17.35 -4.03
N ARG A 279 21.15 -18.36 -3.35
CA ARG A 279 22.35 -18.25 -2.50
C ARG A 279 22.18 -17.15 -1.45
N CYS A 280 21.09 -17.21 -0.71
CA CYS A 280 20.83 -16.28 0.38
C CYS A 280 21.76 -16.59 1.56
N ASP A 281 22.28 -15.53 2.16
CA ASP A 281 23.14 -15.59 3.34
C ASP A 281 22.30 -15.77 4.61
N TYR A 282 21.15 -15.08 4.65
CA TYR A 282 20.26 -15.03 5.81
C TYR A 282 18.79 -15.25 5.44
N CYS A 283 18.02 -15.74 6.41
CA CYS A 283 16.57 -15.86 6.37
C CYS A 283 15.99 -14.93 7.44
N TYR A 284 15.23 -13.91 7.04
CA TYR A 284 14.51 -13.03 7.94
C TYR A 284 13.07 -13.51 8.10
N LEU A 285 12.64 -13.78 9.34
CA LEU A 285 11.32 -14.29 9.66
C LEU A 285 10.47 -13.22 10.34
N ALA A 286 9.28 -12.99 9.78
CA ALA A 286 8.19 -12.29 10.44
C ALA A 286 7.10 -13.32 10.82
N THR A 287 6.85 -13.46 12.12
CA THR A 287 5.80 -14.32 12.69
C THR A 287 5.48 -13.87 14.11
N GLU A 288 4.22 -13.95 14.51
CA GLU A 288 3.82 -13.87 15.91
C GLU A 288 3.89 -15.22 16.65
N ASP A 289 4.03 -16.31 15.92
CA ASP A 289 3.84 -17.66 16.43
C ASP A 289 5.15 -18.25 16.99
N GLN A 290 5.12 -18.69 18.24
CA GLN A 290 6.28 -19.21 18.96
C GLN A 290 6.77 -20.56 18.40
N GLU A 291 5.88 -21.42 17.93
CA GLU A 291 6.24 -22.74 17.35
C GLU A 291 6.93 -22.55 16.00
N ILE A 292 6.38 -21.65 15.17
CA ILE A 292 6.99 -21.27 13.90
C ILE A 292 8.41 -20.73 14.14
N LEU A 293 8.59 -19.79 15.08
CA LEU A 293 9.91 -19.25 15.42
C LEU A 293 10.89 -20.37 15.78
N GLN A 294 10.50 -21.29 16.67
CA GLN A 294 11.37 -22.37 17.13
C GLN A 294 11.77 -23.32 15.99
N ALA A 295 10.84 -23.62 15.08
CA ALA A 295 11.12 -24.48 13.93
C ALA A 295 12.13 -23.83 12.96
N PHE A 296 11.99 -22.52 12.71
CA PHE A 296 12.93 -21.75 11.92
C PHE A 296 14.30 -21.62 12.60
N GLN A 297 14.35 -21.39 13.91
CA GLN A 297 15.60 -21.34 14.69
C GLN A 297 16.36 -22.65 14.59
N LYS A 298 15.65 -23.78 14.70
CA LYS A 298 16.25 -25.12 14.54
C LYS A 298 16.78 -25.35 13.12
N ARG A 299 16.07 -24.87 12.09
CA ARG A 299 16.42 -25.08 10.68
C ARG A 299 17.58 -24.20 10.23
N PHE A 300 17.51 -22.90 10.50
CA PHE A 300 18.44 -21.90 9.94
C PHE A 300 19.50 -21.42 10.92
N LYS A 301 19.34 -21.68 12.23
CA LYS A 301 20.34 -21.39 13.28
C LYS A 301 20.84 -19.95 13.21
N ASP A 302 22.15 -19.76 13.04
CA ASP A 302 22.86 -18.49 12.93
C ASP A 302 22.47 -17.66 11.70
N LYS A 303 21.81 -18.26 10.71
CA LYS A 303 21.29 -17.57 9.53
C LYS A 303 19.90 -16.97 9.73
N LEU A 304 19.21 -17.29 10.83
CA LEU A 304 17.88 -16.74 11.10
C LEU A 304 17.99 -15.34 11.69
N LEU A 305 17.23 -14.41 11.12
CA LEU A 305 17.04 -13.05 11.60
C LEU A 305 15.57 -12.83 11.99
N THR A 306 15.34 -12.06 13.06
CA THR A 306 14.00 -11.57 13.44
C THR A 306 14.16 -10.25 14.20
N THR A 307 13.18 -9.36 14.10
CA THR A 307 13.09 -8.13 14.92
C THR A 307 11.99 -8.19 15.95
N GLN A 308 11.21 -9.28 15.95
CA GLN A 308 10.09 -9.44 16.85
C GLN A 308 10.55 -10.02 18.19
N GLU A 309 9.87 -9.60 19.26
CA GLU A 309 10.13 -9.98 20.65
C GLU A 309 8.90 -10.61 21.31
N ILE A 310 7.69 -10.26 20.85
CA ILE A 310 6.44 -10.75 21.44
C ILE A 310 5.86 -11.87 20.58
N TYR A 311 5.95 -13.09 21.12
CA TYR A 311 5.42 -14.31 20.53
C TYR A 311 4.29 -14.90 21.38
N TYR A 312 3.42 -15.68 20.73
CA TYR A 312 2.28 -16.35 21.34
C TYR A 312 2.38 -17.87 21.19
N ALA A 313 1.82 -18.58 22.18
CA ALA A 313 1.74 -20.02 22.17
C ALA A 313 0.81 -20.50 21.03
N PRO A 314 1.11 -21.66 20.42
CA PRO A 314 0.37 -22.17 19.28
C PRO A 314 -1.04 -22.65 19.64
N ASP A 315 -1.36 -22.85 20.93
CA ASP A 315 -2.67 -23.31 21.42
C ASP A 315 -3.57 -22.16 21.90
N LEU A 316 -3.31 -20.94 21.42
CA LEU A 316 -4.12 -19.78 21.76
C LEU A 316 -5.58 -20.02 21.35
N ALA A 317 -6.47 -20.09 22.35
CA ALA A 317 -7.89 -20.38 22.17
C ALA A 317 -8.70 -19.16 21.67
N ASP A 318 -8.19 -17.95 21.90
CA ASP A 318 -8.83 -16.67 21.55
C ASP A 318 -8.02 -15.91 20.51
N THR A 319 -8.54 -14.77 20.02
CA THR A 319 -7.80 -13.90 19.10
C THR A 319 -6.55 -13.31 19.74
N ILE A 320 -5.57 -12.87 18.94
CA ILE A 320 -4.39 -12.15 19.46
C ILE A 320 -4.80 -10.89 20.21
N ASN A 321 -5.85 -10.19 19.78
CA ASN A 321 -6.34 -8.99 20.46
C ASN A 321 -6.81 -9.32 21.88
N ASP A 322 -7.48 -10.46 22.08
CA ASP A 322 -7.89 -10.90 23.41
C ASP A 322 -6.69 -11.35 24.26
N ALA A 323 -5.71 -12.01 23.65
CA ALA A 323 -4.47 -12.37 24.32
C ALA A 323 -3.69 -11.13 24.80
N ASN A 324 -3.61 -10.09 23.97
CA ASN A 324 -2.98 -8.82 24.31
C ASN A 324 -3.68 -8.16 25.50
N ARG A 325 -5.01 -8.11 25.48
CA ARG A 325 -5.81 -7.58 26.59
C ARG A 325 -5.56 -8.36 27.90
N ARG A 326 -5.58 -9.69 27.85
CA ARG A 326 -5.33 -10.54 29.03
C ARG A 326 -3.92 -10.41 29.58
N ARG A 327 -2.92 -10.24 28.71
CA ARG A 327 -1.50 -10.12 29.09
C ARG A 327 -1.08 -8.67 29.39
N SER A 328 -2.00 -7.71 29.29
CA SER A 328 -1.73 -6.27 29.42
C SER A 328 -0.58 -5.81 28.51
N ILE A 329 -0.54 -6.34 27.28
CA ILE A 329 0.45 -5.94 26.28
C ILE A 329 0.15 -4.50 25.85
N ASP A 330 1.19 -3.67 25.80
CA ASP A 330 1.11 -2.34 25.20
C ASP A 330 0.82 -2.48 23.70
N LEU A 331 -0.41 -2.12 23.30
CA LEU A 331 -0.87 -2.21 21.91
C LEU A 331 -0.07 -1.29 20.99
N HIS A 332 0.37 -0.12 21.47
CA HIS A 332 1.19 0.78 20.68
C HIS A 332 2.54 0.12 20.37
N GLN A 333 3.20 -0.44 21.39
CA GLN A 333 4.44 -1.18 21.21
C GLN A 333 4.26 -2.39 20.29
N LYS A 334 3.19 -3.17 20.46
CA LYS A 334 2.96 -4.37 19.63
C LYS A 334 2.73 -4.03 18.16
N ASN A 335 1.98 -2.96 17.90
CA ASN A 335 1.77 -2.46 16.54
C ASN A 335 3.05 -1.91 15.93
N MET A 336 3.88 -1.20 16.71
CA MET A 336 5.21 -0.75 16.26
C MET A 336 6.11 -1.93 15.89
N GLU A 337 6.19 -2.95 16.75
CA GLU A 337 6.95 -4.18 16.49
C GLU A 337 6.48 -4.87 15.19
N TYR A 338 5.16 -5.00 15.00
CA TYR A 338 4.58 -5.59 13.80
C TYR A 338 4.92 -4.80 12.53
N LEU A 339 4.72 -3.48 12.54
CA LEU A 339 5.03 -2.63 11.39
C LEU A 339 6.52 -2.57 11.08
N THR A 340 7.37 -2.52 12.11
CA THR A 340 8.81 -2.61 11.94
C THR A 340 9.18 -3.94 11.30
N ALA A 341 8.59 -5.05 11.75
CA ALA A 341 8.87 -6.36 11.18
C ALA A 341 8.48 -6.46 9.70
N LEU A 342 7.29 -5.95 9.31
CA LEU A 342 6.85 -5.93 7.91
C LEU A 342 7.69 -4.98 7.04
N THR A 343 8.15 -3.86 7.59
CA THR A 343 8.98 -2.89 6.86
C THR A 343 10.40 -3.41 6.67
N VAL A 344 10.99 -4.09 7.65
CA VAL A 344 12.28 -4.79 7.48
C VAL A 344 12.14 -5.93 6.49
N LEU A 345 11.04 -6.68 6.55
CA LEU A 345 10.72 -7.72 5.58
C LEU A 345 10.69 -7.17 4.14
N SER A 346 10.13 -5.97 3.95
CA SER A 346 10.05 -5.31 2.65
C SER A 346 11.41 -4.87 2.07
N LYS A 347 12.47 -4.90 2.89
CA LYS A 347 13.86 -4.65 2.46
C LYS A 347 14.62 -5.92 2.06
N CYS A 348 14.03 -7.10 2.26
CA CYS A 348 14.63 -8.36 1.81
C CYS A 348 14.72 -8.41 0.28
N GLY A 349 15.69 -9.14 -0.25
CA GLY A 349 15.84 -9.30 -1.70
C GLY A 349 14.85 -10.29 -2.30
N TYR A 350 14.38 -11.24 -1.49
CA TYR A 350 13.48 -12.32 -1.89
C TYR A 350 12.36 -12.45 -0.85
N PHE A 351 11.21 -12.97 -1.24
CA PHE A 351 10.05 -13.10 -0.35
C PHE A 351 9.32 -14.42 -0.52
N ILE A 352 8.92 -15.05 0.58
CA ILE A 352 7.91 -16.11 0.57
C ILE A 352 6.87 -15.90 1.68
N GLY A 353 5.61 -16.26 1.43
CA GLY A 353 4.57 -16.19 2.47
C GLY A 353 3.18 -16.61 2.01
N GLY A 354 2.26 -16.85 2.95
CA GLY A 354 0.86 -17.12 2.63
C GLY A 354 0.07 -15.86 2.27
N ARG A 355 -1.12 -15.99 1.69
CA ARG A 355 -2.03 -14.84 1.48
C ARG A 355 -2.48 -14.29 2.84
N THR A 356 -2.13 -13.04 3.15
CA THR A 356 -2.60 -12.30 4.34
C THR A 356 -2.58 -10.80 4.10
N SER A 357 -3.23 -9.99 4.94
CA SER A 357 -3.04 -8.54 4.90
C SER A 357 -1.59 -8.13 5.18
N GLY A 358 -0.85 -8.87 6.00
CA GLY A 358 0.57 -8.62 6.22
C GLY A 358 1.40 -8.77 4.94
N THR A 359 1.08 -9.78 4.12
CA THR A 359 1.70 -10.02 2.82
C THR A 359 1.49 -8.84 1.88
N VAL A 360 0.24 -8.34 1.80
CA VAL A 360 -0.09 -7.16 1.00
C VAL A 360 0.71 -5.95 1.47
N VAL A 361 0.74 -5.68 2.78
CA VAL A 361 1.47 -4.54 3.33
C VAL A 361 2.98 -4.64 3.09
N SER A 362 3.58 -5.83 3.23
CA SER A 362 5.00 -6.03 2.91
C SER A 362 5.30 -5.80 1.44
N LEU A 363 4.41 -6.21 0.53
CA LEU A 363 4.55 -5.91 -0.90
C LEU A 363 4.38 -4.42 -1.19
N LEU A 364 3.46 -3.73 -0.51
CA LEU A 364 3.27 -2.28 -0.66
C LEU A 364 4.47 -1.47 -0.13
N LEU A 365 5.14 -1.96 0.90
CA LEU A 365 6.32 -1.32 1.50
C LEU A 365 7.63 -1.67 0.77
N SER A 366 7.63 -2.62 -0.15
CA SER A 366 8.82 -3.03 -0.89
C SER A 366 9.00 -2.21 -2.16
N GLU A 367 10.24 -2.12 -2.62
CA GLU A 367 10.55 -1.61 -3.97
C GLU A 367 10.41 -2.73 -5.04
N GLY A 368 9.84 -3.87 -4.66
CA GLY A 368 9.83 -5.11 -5.44
C GLY A 368 10.86 -6.12 -4.94
N PHE A 369 10.52 -7.41 -4.99
CA PHE A 369 11.42 -8.51 -4.68
C PHE A 369 12.02 -9.08 -5.97
N ALA A 370 13.28 -9.52 -5.93
CA ALA A 370 13.95 -10.13 -7.08
C ALA A 370 13.32 -11.49 -7.45
N ALA A 371 12.82 -12.21 -6.45
CA ALA A 371 11.90 -13.33 -6.65
C ALA A 371 10.97 -13.45 -5.43
N GLU A 372 9.75 -13.90 -5.69
CA GLU A 372 8.74 -14.11 -4.65
C GLU A 372 7.94 -15.40 -4.85
N TYR A 373 7.45 -15.97 -3.76
CA TYR A 373 6.52 -17.11 -3.79
C TYR A 373 5.40 -16.90 -2.79
N ILE A 374 4.16 -16.86 -3.27
CA ILE A 374 2.98 -16.69 -2.45
C ILE A 374 2.10 -17.92 -2.55
N TRP A 375 1.81 -18.56 -1.42
CA TRP A 375 0.91 -19.72 -1.39
C TRP A 375 -0.55 -19.28 -1.52
N ASP A 376 -1.26 -19.93 -2.45
CA ASP A 376 -2.71 -19.93 -2.51
C ASP A 376 -3.25 -21.29 -2.04
N CYS A 377 -3.62 -21.39 -0.77
CA CYS A 377 -4.19 -22.61 -0.17
C CYS A 377 -5.73 -22.56 -0.06
N GLY A 378 -6.40 -21.64 -0.77
CA GLY A 378 -7.83 -21.43 -0.63
C GLY A 378 -8.22 -20.60 0.59
N ARG A 379 -9.50 -20.64 1.00
CA ARG A 379 -10.07 -19.89 2.13
C ARG A 379 -10.89 -20.80 3.05
N TYR A 380 -10.95 -20.48 4.35
CA TYR A 380 -11.74 -21.26 5.29
C TYR A 380 -13.25 -21.12 5.03
N GLY A 381 -13.94 -22.25 4.97
CA GLY A 381 -15.41 -22.31 4.90
C GLY A 381 -16.02 -21.99 3.54
N ILE A 382 -15.20 -21.77 2.50
CA ILE A 382 -15.67 -21.56 1.11
C ILE A 382 -14.83 -22.36 0.13
N ASP A 383 -15.44 -22.75 -0.99
CA ASP A 383 -14.74 -23.41 -2.09
C ASP A 383 -14.09 -22.34 -2.98
N ASP A 384 -12.78 -22.13 -2.81
CA ASP A 384 -12.01 -21.01 -3.37
C ASP A 384 -11.56 -21.28 -4.82
N VAL A 385 -12.38 -21.98 -5.61
CA VAL A 385 -11.99 -22.48 -6.94
C VAL A 385 -11.90 -21.36 -7.99
N LEU A 386 -12.45 -20.17 -7.74
CA LEU A 386 -12.51 -19.09 -8.73
C LEU A 386 -12.58 -17.69 -8.09
N THR A 387 -11.45 -17.12 -7.69
CA THR A 387 -11.30 -15.66 -7.59
C THR A 387 -10.24 -15.15 -8.57
N LEU A 388 -10.34 -15.56 -9.83
CA LEU A 388 -9.90 -14.75 -10.96
C LEU A 388 -11.03 -13.74 -11.25
N LYS A 389 -11.12 -12.68 -10.44
CA LYS A 389 -11.95 -11.53 -10.81
C LYS A 389 -11.04 -10.58 -11.56
N SER A 390 -11.05 -10.72 -12.88
CA SER A 390 -10.48 -9.80 -13.84
C SER A 390 -11.01 -8.37 -13.60
N TYR A 391 -10.35 -7.63 -12.72
CA TYR A 391 -10.49 -6.18 -12.66
C TYR A 391 -9.46 -5.58 -13.62
N ILE A 392 -9.74 -5.72 -14.91
CA ILE A 392 -9.20 -4.88 -15.97
C ILE A 392 -10.42 -4.25 -16.64
N CYS A 393 -10.68 -2.99 -16.30
CA CYS A 393 -11.36 -2.02 -17.14
C CYS A 393 -10.67 -0.68 -16.91
#